data_AF-A0AB37RH00-F1
#
_entry.id   AF-A0AB37RH00-F1
#
_cell.length_a   1.000
_cell.length_b   1.000
_cell.length_c   1.000
_cell.angle_alpha   90.00
_cell.angle_beta   90.00
_cell.angle_gamma   90.00
#
_symmetry.space_group_name_H-M   'P 1'
#
loop_
_entity.id
_entity.type
_entity.pdbx_description
1 polymer ?
#
loop_
_entity_poly.entity_id
_entity_poly.type
_entity_poly.pdbx_seq_one_letter_code
_entity_poly.pdbx_strand_id
1 'polypeptide(L)'
;MTETQVLVINADLPDIDHPLAIGPEPEMFKLAQHNYKSGEWSFPVRLVKPGTKVRSDEAYLASMLPDPQAEEREQIRDIRRAHRDGNHTIRALTDETGYISQRVSYLVHKYSLPLRNGYWRAEKYDNPNEIITGQTVDLLGDKIDAPARSIRQASYSNGIVCGYYISRVPKV
;
A
#
# COMPACT_ATOMS: atom_id res chain seq x y z
N MET A 1 3.68 -32.53 2.64
CA MET A 1 2.91 -31.70 1.69
C MET A 1 3.92 -31.05 0.77
N THR A 2 3.81 -31.20 -0.54
CA THR A 2 4.69 -30.53 -1.50
C THR A 2 4.28 -29.05 -1.57
N GLU A 3 5.16 -28.16 -1.12
CA GLU A 3 4.89 -26.73 -1.18
C GLU A 3 4.83 -26.27 -2.64
N THR A 4 3.77 -25.54 -2.99
CA THR A 4 3.56 -25.07 -4.36
C THR A 4 4.54 -23.96 -4.65
N GLN A 5 5.42 -24.15 -5.64
CA GLN A 5 6.30 -23.09 -6.12
C GLN A 5 5.51 -22.07 -6.93
N VAL A 6 5.81 -20.79 -6.70
CA VAL A 6 5.22 -19.65 -7.37
C VAL A 6 6.27 -18.61 -7.72
N LEU A 7 5.99 -17.85 -8.77
CA LEU A 7 6.75 -16.71 -9.22
C LEU A 7 6.09 -15.44 -8.67
N VAL A 8 6.86 -14.53 -8.11
CA VAL A 8 6.41 -13.18 -7.79
C VAL A 8 6.70 -12.31 -9.01
N ILE A 9 5.67 -11.76 -9.62
CA ILE A 9 5.80 -10.88 -10.79
C ILE A 9 5.26 -9.49 -10.47
N ASN A 10 5.78 -8.49 -11.17
CA ASN A 10 5.16 -7.18 -11.19
C ASN A 10 3.78 -7.32 -11.84
N ALA A 11 2.72 -6.94 -11.13
CA ALA A 11 1.36 -7.09 -11.62
C ALA A 11 1.01 -6.11 -12.76
N ASP A 12 1.84 -5.07 -12.93
CA ASP A 12 1.68 -4.04 -13.97
C ASP A 12 2.44 -4.41 -15.26
N LEU A 13 3.25 -5.47 -15.23
CA LEU A 13 3.96 -5.98 -16.40
C LEU A 13 3.47 -7.39 -16.71
N PRO A 14 3.16 -7.72 -17.97
CA PRO A 14 2.80 -9.09 -18.37
C PRO A 14 4.01 -10.03 -18.37
N ASP A 15 5.21 -9.53 -18.07
CA ASP A 15 6.46 -10.25 -18.25
C ASP A 15 6.73 -11.23 -17.09
N ILE A 16 6.35 -12.49 -17.31
CA ILE A 16 6.61 -13.62 -16.42
C ILE A 16 8.05 -14.14 -16.59
N ASP A 17 8.75 -13.75 -17.67
CA ASP A 17 10.10 -14.24 -17.95
C ASP A 17 11.16 -13.64 -17.01
N HIS A 18 10.83 -12.53 -16.34
CA HIS A 18 11.67 -11.86 -15.34
C HIS A 18 10.97 -11.73 -13.98
N PRO A 19 10.75 -12.84 -13.25
CA PRO A 19 10.12 -12.78 -11.94
C PRO A 19 11.00 -12.07 -10.92
N LEU A 20 10.38 -11.29 -10.04
CA LEU A 20 11.03 -10.60 -8.93
C LEU A 20 11.57 -11.57 -7.87
N ALA A 21 10.89 -12.70 -7.70
CA ALA A 21 11.30 -13.79 -6.82
C ALA A 21 10.63 -15.10 -7.24
N ILE A 22 11.22 -16.23 -6.85
CA ILE A 22 10.68 -17.58 -7.06
C ILE A 22 10.84 -18.34 -5.76
N GLY A 23 9.79 -19.04 -5.33
CA GLY A 23 9.87 -19.88 -4.13
C GLY A 23 8.54 -20.47 -3.70
N PRO A 24 8.47 -21.08 -2.52
CA PRO A 24 7.24 -21.60 -1.94
C PRO A 24 6.19 -20.48 -1.75
N GLU A 25 4.94 -20.77 -2.09
CA GLU A 25 3.83 -19.79 -1.99
C GLU A 25 3.72 -19.09 -0.62
N PRO A 26 3.84 -19.77 0.54
CA PRO A 26 3.77 -19.10 1.83
C PRO A 26 4.90 -18.10 2.07
N GLU A 27 6.09 -18.39 1.56
CA GLU A 27 7.27 -17.53 1.69
C GLU A 27 7.20 -16.34 0.74
N MET A 28 6.78 -16.58 -0.50
CA MET A 28 6.61 -15.54 -1.50
C MET A 28 5.50 -14.55 -1.11
N PHE A 29 4.43 -15.03 -0.47
CA PHE A 29 3.37 -14.19 0.07
C PHE A 29 3.89 -13.28 1.20
N LYS A 30 4.70 -13.81 2.12
CA LYS A 30 5.35 -13.03 3.18
C LYS A 30 6.32 -11.99 2.62
N LEU A 31 7.16 -12.38 1.65
CA LEU A 31 8.09 -11.50 0.96
C LEU A 31 7.35 -10.34 0.27
N ALA A 32 6.28 -10.66 -0.47
CA ALA A 32 5.46 -9.68 -1.16
C ALA A 32 4.83 -8.67 -0.19
N GLN A 33 4.26 -9.15 0.91
CA GLN A 33 3.73 -8.25 1.93
C GLN A 33 4.79 -7.38 2.59
N HIS A 34 5.95 -7.97 2.91
CA HIS A 34 7.06 -7.24 3.51
C HIS A 34 7.53 -6.09 2.60
N ASN A 35 7.84 -6.39 1.34
CA ASN A 35 8.40 -5.41 0.40
C ASN A 35 7.38 -4.36 -0.03
N TYR A 36 6.09 -4.70 -0.05
CA TYR A 36 5.02 -3.75 -0.26
C TYR A 36 4.86 -2.78 0.94
N LYS A 37 4.94 -3.31 2.17
CA LYS A 37 4.84 -2.50 3.41
C LYS A 37 6.08 -1.66 3.69
N SER A 38 7.27 -2.13 3.31
CA SER A 38 8.52 -1.38 3.40
C SER A 38 8.62 -0.26 2.35
N GLY A 39 7.79 -0.32 1.31
CA GLY A 39 7.83 0.61 0.17
C GLY A 39 8.92 0.30 -0.86
N GLU A 40 9.68 -0.78 -0.68
CA GLU A 40 10.68 -1.24 -1.66
C GLU A 40 10.02 -1.61 -2.99
N TRP A 41 8.84 -2.23 -2.93
CA TRP A 41 8.03 -2.47 -4.12
C TRP A 41 6.95 -1.42 -4.24
N SER A 42 7.21 -0.46 -5.11
CA SER A 42 6.30 0.64 -5.38
C SER A 42 5.12 0.26 -6.30
N PHE A 43 5.07 -0.99 -6.73
CA PHE A 43 4.07 -1.56 -7.65
C PHE A 43 3.41 -2.79 -7.01
N PRO A 44 2.15 -3.08 -7.37
CA PRO A 44 1.46 -4.31 -6.99
C PRO A 44 2.17 -5.55 -7.55
N VAL A 45 2.12 -6.65 -6.81
CA VAL A 45 2.74 -7.93 -7.20
C VAL A 45 1.72 -9.05 -7.25
N ARG A 46 1.96 -10.04 -8.11
CA ARG A 46 1.14 -11.26 -8.24
C ARG A 46 1.99 -12.48 -8.01
N LEU A 47 1.38 -13.50 -7.41
CA LEU A 47 1.95 -14.84 -7.34
C LEU A 47 1.36 -15.67 -8.47
N VAL A 48 2.19 -16.14 -9.39
CA VAL A 48 1.76 -16.97 -10.53
C VAL A 48 2.46 -18.31 -10.52
N LYS A 49 1.81 -19.35 -11.05
CA LYS A 49 2.44 -20.67 -11.16
C LYS A 49 3.49 -20.67 -12.27
N PRO A 50 4.64 -21.36 -12.09
CA PRO A 50 5.60 -21.58 -13.15
C PRO A 50 4.91 -22.22 -14.38
N GLY A 51 5.19 -21.70 -15.57
CA GLY A 51 4.60 -22.20 -16.83
C GLY A 51 3.25 -21.60 -17.22
N THR A 52 2.75 -20.60 -16.49
CA THR A 52 1.54 -19.85 -16.89
C THR A 52 1.82 -19.09 -18.19
N LYS A 53 1.18 -19.48 -19.31
CA LYS A 53 1.28 -18.77 -20.59
C LYS A 53 0.32 -17.58 -20.61
N VAL A 54 0.86 -16.36 -20.74
CA VAL A 54 0.05 -15.16 -20.98
C VAL A 54 -0.43 -15.19 -22.43
N ARG A 55 -1.73 -15.44 -22.65
CA ARG A 55 -2.37 -15.29 -23.95
C ARG A 55 -2.46 -13.79 -24.22
N SER A 56 -1.75 -13.32 -25.27
CA SER A 56 -1.61 -11.95 -25.81
C SER A 56 -2.23 -10.79 -25.02
N ASP A 57 -1.44 -9.73 -24.82
CA ASP A 57 -1.82 -8.49 -24.11
C ASP A 57 -3.24 -7.98 -24.43
N GLU A 58 -3.65 -7.98 -25.69
CA GLU A 58 -4.98 -7.51 -26.11
C GLU A 58 -6.15 -8.36 -25.60
N ALA A 59 -5.99 -9.69 -25.55
CA ALA A 59 -7.02 -10.60 -25.07
C ALA A 59 -7.13 -10.55 -23.53
N TYR A 60 -6.01 -10.29 -22.87
CA TYR A 60 -5.94 -10.05 -21.43
C TYR A 60 -6.62 -8.72 -21.07
N LEU A 61 -6.27 -7.62 -21.74
CA LEU A 61 -6.83 -6.29 -21.50
C LEU A 61 -8.34 -6.23 -21.74
N ALA A 62 -8.84 -6.87 -22.81
CA ALA A 62 -10.28 -6.91 -23.13
C ALA A 62 -11.11 -7.75 -22.14
N SER A 63 -10.49 -8.65 -21.39
CA SER A 63 -11.16 -9.51 -20.40
C SER A 63 -11.23 -8.90 -19.00
N MET A 64 -10.52 -7.80 -18.76
CA MET A 64 -10.53 -7.10 -17.49
C MET A 64 -11.77 -6.21 -17.40
N LEU A 65 -12.73 -6.60 -16.55
CA LEU A 65 -13.65 -5.65 -15.93
C LEU A 65 -12.82 -4.49 -15.36
N PRO A 66 -13.33 -3.24 -15.30
CA PRO A 66 -12.59 -2.15 -14.67
C PRO A 66 -12.26 -2.59 -13.25
N ASP A 67 -10.98 -2.91 -13.03
CA ASP A 67 -10.47 -3.28 -11.74
C ASP A 67 -10.54 -2.00 -10.92
N PRO A 68 -11.36 -1.93 -9.84
CA PRO A 68 -11.35 -0.77 -8.96
C PRO A 68 -9.94 -0.50 -8.42
N GLN A 69 -9.09 -1.53 -8.39
CA GLN A 69 -7.68 -1.40 -8.07
C GLN A 69 -6.83 -0.90 -9.23
N ALA A 70 -7.18 -1.07 -10.51
CA ALA A 70 -6.42 -0.51 -11.63
C ALA A 70 -6.46 1.02 -11.59
N GLU A 71 -7.64 1.59 -11.36
CA GLU A 71 -7.79 3.03 -11.15
C GLU A 71 -7.02 3.49 -9.90
N GLU A 72 -7.08 2.72 -8.81
CA GLU A 72 -6.29 3.01 -7.61
C GLU A 72 -4.78 2.95 -7.84
N ARG A 73 -4.30 1.95 -8.59
CA ARG A 73 -2.88 1.73 -8.91
C ARG A 73 -2.33 2.84 -9.79
N GLU A 74 -3.09 3.26 -10.79
CA GLU A 74 -2.74 4.40 -11.64
C GLU A 74 -2.69 5.68 -10.80
N GLN A 75 -3.73 5.92 -9.99
CA GLN A 75 -3.79 7.10 -9.12
C GLN A 75 -2.64 7.16 -8.11
N ILE A 76 -2.33 6.06 -7.41
CA ILE A 76 -1.19 6.04 -6.47
C ILE A 76 0.15 6.15 -7.19
N ARG A 77 0.28 5.61 -8.41
CA ARG A 77 1.48 5.76 -9.22
C ARG A 77 1.72 7.23 -9.57
N ASP A 78 0.68 7.94 -10.01
CA ASP A 78 0.76 9.36 -10.35
C ASP A 78 1.02 10.23 -9.12
N ILE A 79 0.34 9.95 -8.00
CA ILE A 79 0.61 10.60 -6.70
C ILE A 79 2.05 10.38 -6.27
N ARG A 80 2.60 9.16 -6.42
CA ARG A 80 4.00 8.86 -6.08
C ARG A 80 4.99 9.58 -6.99
N ARG A 81 4.66 9.76 -8.27
CA ARG A 81 5.49 10.54 -9.19
C ARG A 81 5.52 12.00 -8.74
N ALA A 82 4.36 12.63 -8.56
CA ALA A 82 4.24 13.99 -8.06
C ALA A 82 4.95 14.18 -6.71
N HIS A 83 4.87 13.19 -5.82
CA HIS A 83 5.58 13.18 -4.54
C HIS A 83 7.10 13.23 -4.71
N ARG A 84 7.67 12.42 -5.62
CA ARG A 84 9.10 12.44 -5.94
C ARG A 84 9.56 13.77 -6.55
N ASP A 85 8.66 14.47 -7.23
CA ASP A 85 8.90 15.80 -7.80
C ASP A 85 8.84 16.92 -6.73
N GLY A 86 8.68 16.57 -5.45
CA GLY A 86 8.75 17.50 -4.31
C GLY A 86 7.39 17.88 -3.71
N ASN A 87 6.29 17.31 -4.21
CA ASN A 87 4.96 17.61 -3.70
C ASN A 87 4.65 16.79 -2.43
N HIS A 88 4.81 17.41 -1.27
CA HIS A 88 4.63 16.74 0.04
C HIS A 88 3.42 17.24 0.83
N THR A 89 2.42 17.81 0.16
CA THR A 89 1.14 18.17 0.79
C THR A 89 -0.01 17.60 -0.03
N ILE A 90 -1.11 17.24 0.62
CA ILE A 90 -2.31 16.77 -0.07
C ILE A 90 -2.73 17.77 -1.15
N ARG A 91 -2.68 19.07 -0.85
CA ARG A 91 -3.03 20.13 -1.80
C ARG A 91 -2.12 20.11 -3.04
N ALA A 92 -0.80 20.14 -2.86
CA ALA A 92 0.13 20.12 -3.99
C ALA A 92 -0.02 18.84 -4.84
N LEU A 93 -0.24 17.70 -4.20
CA LEU A 93 -0.50 16.43 -4.89
C LEU A 93 -1.83 16.46 -5.67
N THR A 94 -2.87 17.08 -5.09
CA THR A 94 -4.17 17.29 -5.74
C THR A 94 -4.01 18.18 -6.97
N ASP A 95 -3.30 19.30 -6.82
CA ASP A 95 -3.10 20.28 -7.89
C ASP A 95 -2.28 19.69 -9.05
N GLU A 96 -1.25 18.87 -8.77
CA GLU A 96 -0.40 18.22 -9.77
C GLU A 96 -1.11 17.07 -10.51
N THR A 97 -1.86 16.24 -9.79
CA THR A 97 -2.47 15.03 -10.37
C THR A 97 -3.87 15.27 -10.94
N GLY A 98 -4.54 16.36 -10.55
CA GLY A 98 -5.92 16.65 -10.95
C GLY A 98 -6.98 15.78 -10.26
N TYR A 99 -6.58 14.88 -9.36
CA TYR A 99 -7.53 14.05 -8.61
C TYR A 99 -8.22 14.82 -7.49
N ILE A 100 -9.38 14.33 -7.06
CA ILE A 100 -10.13 14.94 -5.96
C ILE A 100 -9.33 14.80 -4.66
N SER A 101 -9.25 15.89 -3.87
CA SER A 101 -8.45 15.95 -2.64
C SER A 101 -8.76 14.83 -1.64
N GLN A 102 -10.04 14.42 -1.52
CA GLN A 102 -10.43 13.29 -0.66
C GLN A 102 -9.78 11.97 -1.11
N ARG A 103 -9.71 11.73 -2.42
CA ARG A 103 -9.09 10.53 -2.99
C ARG A 103 -7.58 10.54 -2.80
N VAL A 104 -6.93 11.68 -3.08
CA VAL A 104 -5.49 11.87 -2.82
C VAL A 104 -5.18 11.64 -1.35
N SER A 105 -5.97 12.23 -0.45
CA SER A 105 -5.85 12.02 0.99
C SER A 105 -5.95 10.53 1.32
N TYR A 106 -7.01 9.86 0.91
CA TYR A 106 -7.18 8.43 1.18
C TYR A 106 -5.96 7.61 0.73
N LEU A 107 -5.47 7.80 -0.50
CA LEU A 107 -4.35 7.04 -1.04
C LEU A 107 -3.03 7.37 -0.37
N VAL A 108 -2.76 8.64 -0.06
CA VAL A 108 -1.56 9.04 0.70
C VAL A 108 -1.50 8.31 2.05
N HIS A 109 -2.62 8.27 2.77
CA HIS A 109 -2.65 7.62 4.08
C HIS A 109 -2.68 6.09 3.96
N LYS A 110 -3.35 5.55 2.94
CA LYS A 110 -3.38 4.10 2.66
C LYS A 110 -1.99 3.52 2.42
N TYR A 111 -1.22 4.22 1.60
CA TYR A 111 0.13 3.82 1.21
C TYR A 111 1.22 4.46 2.07
N SER A 112 0.86 5.05 3.22
CA SER A 112 1.78 5.61 4.21
C SER A 112 2.82 6.58 3.62
N LEU A 113 2.40 7.40 2.65
CA LEU A 113 3.26 8.37 1.98
C LEU A 113 3.65 9.50 2.95
N PRO A 114 4.96 9.72 3.21
CA PRO A 114 5.41 10.82 4.05
C PRO A 114 4.94 12.17 3.49
N LEU A 115 4.41 13.01 4.36
CA LEU A 115 4.03 14.38 4.03
C LEU A 115 5.02 15.36 4.66
N ARG A 116 4.87 16.65 4.35
CA ARG A 116 5.66 17.74 4.94
C ARG A 116 5.66 17.71 6.47
N ASN A 117 4.53 17.27 7.05
CA ASN A 117 4.41 17.00 8.46
C ASN A 117 4.24 15.49 8.66
N GLY A 118 4.95 14.93 9.64
CA GLY A 118 4.75 13.53 10.03
C GLY A 118 3.37 13.36 10.67
N TYR A 119 2.84 12.14 10.64
CA TYR A 119 1.50 11.85 11.14
C TYR A 119 1.43 10.45 11.74
N TRP A 120 0.37 10.21 12.49
CA TRP A 120 0.03 8.92 13.05
C TRP A 120 -1.08 8.27 12.23
N ARG A 121 -0.98 6.95 12.06
CA ARG A 121 -1.87 6.13 11.23
C ARG A 121 -2.32 4.91 12.04
N ALA A 122 -3.63 4.69 12.05
CA ALA A 122 -4.29 3.51 12.58
C ALA A 122 -4.96 2.78 11.41
N GLU A 123 -4.48 1.59 11.07
CA GLU A 123 -5.03 0.72 10.04
C GLU A 123 -5.79 -0.42 10.69
N LYS A 124 -7.05 -0.64 10.31
CA LYS A 124 -7.86 -1.68 10.95
C LYS A 124 -7.33 -3.06 10.62
N TYR A 125 -7.20 -3.90 11.64
CA TYR A 125 -6.59 -5.23 11.56
C TYR A 125 -7.23 -6.13 10.49
N ASP A 126 -8.56 -6.08 10.36
CA ASP A 126 -9.34 -6.91 9.45
C ASP A 126 -9.75 -6.20 8.16
N ASN A 127 -9.45 -4.90 8.02
CA ASN A 127 -9.81 -4.11 6.86
C ASN A 127 -8.75 -3.04 6.55
N PRO A 128 -7.79 -3.33 5.63
CA PRO A 128 -6.71 -2.41 5.30
C PRO A 128 -7.17 -1.16 4.54
N ASN A 129 -8.44 -1.08 4.14
CA ASN A 129 -9.03 0.12 3.54
C ASN A 129 -9.58 1.08 4.60
N GLU A 130 -9.72 0.64 5.86
CA GLU A 130 -10.22 1.47 6.95
C GLU A 130 -9.04 2.05 7.72
N ILE A 131 -8.75 3.33 7.42
CA ILE A 131 -7.59 4.03 7.95
C ILE A 131 -8.00 5.33 8.60
N ILE A 132 -7.58 5.47 9.85
CA ILE A 132 -7.79 6.67 10.65
C ILE A 132 -6.43 7.31 10.90
N THR A 133 -6.33 8.62 10.70
CA THR A 133 -5.08 9.35 10.86
C THR A 133 -5.20 10.50 11.83
N GLY A 134 -4.09 10.86 12.47
CA GLY A 134 -4.01 11.95 13.44
C GLY A 134 -2.67 12.67 13.35
N GLN A 135 -2.69 14.00 13.42
CA GLN A 135 -1.47 14.80 13.37
C GLN A 135 -0.61 14.60 14.62
N THR A 136 -1.26 14.35 15.76
CA THR A 136 -0.65 14.01 17.04
C THR A 136 -1.15 12.64 17.49
N VAL A 137 -0.41 12.04 18.42
CA VAL A 137 -0.82 10.77 19.05
C VAL A 137 -2.13 10.93 19.81
N ASP A 138 -2.35 12.08 20.46
CA ASP A 138 -3.55 12.36 21.24
C ASP A 138 -4.77 12.47 20.32
N LEU A 139 -4.63 13.19 19.20
CA LEU A 139 -5.69 13.28 18.18
C LEU A 139 -6.01 11.93 17.54
N LEU A 140 -5.02 11.05 17.36
CA LEU A 140 -5.29 9.70 16.91
C LEU A 140 -6.04 8.91 17.99
N GLY A 141 -5.61 9.05 19.26
CA GLY A 141 -6.24 8.45 20.43
C GLY A 141 -7.70 8.78 20.58
N ASP A 142 -8.04 10.06 20.47
CA ASP A 142 -9.43 10.52 20.56
C ASP A 142 -10.31 9.90 19.45
N LYS A 143 -9.75 9.69 18.25
CA LYS A 143 -10.50 9.11 17.12
C LYS A 143 -10.74 7.60 17.24
N ILE A 144 -9.84 6.87 17.89
CA ILE A 144 -9.94 5.41 18.05
C ILE A 144 -10.29 4.98 19.49
N ASP A 145 -10.67 5.94 20.32
CA ASP A 145 -10.98 5.78 21.75
C ASP A 145 -9.88 5.02 22.50
N ALA A 146 -8.64 5.49 22.37
CA ALA A 146 -7.47 4.86 22.96
C ALA A 146 -6.52 5.85 23.65
N PRO A 147 -5.95 5.50 24.82
CA PRO A 147 -4.95 6.33 25.47
C PRO A 147 -3.68 6.49 24.62
N ALA A 148 -3.14 7.70 24.55
CA ALA A 148 -1.90 8.01 23.82
C ALA A 148 -0.71 7.11 24.22
N ARG A 149 -0.63 6.69 25.49
CA ARG A 149 0.40 5.75 25.97
C ARG A 149 0.33 4.41 25.25
N SER A 150 -0.88 3.90 25.03
CA SER A 150 -1.11 2.61 24.38
C SER A 150 -0.74 2.69 22.90
N ILE A 151 -1.09 3.81 22.25
CA ILE A 151 -0.72 4.09 20.86
C ILE A 151 0.80 4.15 20.69
N ARG A 152 1.51 4.90 21.56
CA ARG A 152 2.99 4.96 21.51
C ARG A 152 3.60 3.58 21.69
N GLN A 153 3.18 2.84 22.71
CA GLN A 153 3.70 1.50 22.97
C GLN A 153 3.48 0.56 21.78
N ALA A 154 2.26 0.53 21.24
CA ALA A 154 1.91 -0.30 20.09
C ALA A 154 2.70 0.05 18.83
N SER A 155 3.00 1.33 18.61
CA SER A 155 3.81 1.75 17.46
C SER A 155 5.25 1.24 17.47
N TYR A 156 5.80 0.92 18.66
CA TYR A 156 7.14 0.33 18.79
C TYR A 156 7.11 -1.20 18.80
N SER A 157 6.03 -1.80 19.28
CA SER A 157 5.90 -3.25 19.43
C SER A 157 5.14 -3.96 18.30
N ASN A 158 4.72 -3.22 17.27
CA ASN A 158 3.77 -3.70 16.25
C ASN A 158 2.48 -4.27 16.85
N GLY A 159 2.05 -3.71 17.99
CA GLY A 159 0.84 -4.12 18.70
C GLY A 159 -0.44 -3.59 18.07
N ILE A 160 -1.57 -4.21 18.45
CA ILE A 160 -2.91 -3.76 18.05
C ILE A 160 -3.53 -2.96 19.20
N VAL A 161 -4.15 -1.83 18.89
CA VAL A 161 -4.90 -0.99 19.84
C VAL A 161 -6.29 -0.78 19.29
N CYS A 162 -7.31 -1.17 20.06
CA CYS A 162 -8.73 -1.05 19.66
C CYS A 162 -9.04 -1.64 18.28
N GLY A 163 -8.34 -2.72 17.89
CA GLY A 163 -8.49 -3.34 16.57
C GLY A 163 -7.68 -2.70 15.44
N TYR A 164 -6.80 -1.74 15.74
CA TYR A 164 -5.95 -1.06 14.76
C TYR A 164 -4.46 -1.34 14.96
N TYR A 165 -3.76 -1.54 13.84
CA TYR A 165 -2.32 -1.43 13.76
C TYR A 165 -1.90 0.03 13.76
N ILE A 166 -1.01 0.38 14.68
CA ILE A 166 -0.54 1.75 14.86
C ILE A 166 0.83 1.92 14.20
N SER A 167 0.97 2.96 13.39
CA SER A 167 2.24 3.35 12.79
C SER A 167 2.41 4.87 12.83
N ARG A 168 3.66 5.31 12.94
CA ARG A 168 4.04 6.72 12.77
C ARG A 168 4.71 6.87 11.41
N VAL A 169 4.13 7.69 10.55
CA VAL A 169 4.73 8.05 9.26
C VAL A 169 5.59 9.29 9.48
N PRO A 170 6.90 9.24 9.14
CA PRO A 170 7.79 10.37 9.32
C PRO A 170 7.42 11.53 8.38
N LYS A 171 7.96 12.72 8.67
CA LYS A 171 7.96 13.81 7.69
C LYS A 171 9.00 13.55 6.61
N VAL A 172 8.78 14.11 5.42
CA VAL A 172 9.83 14.25 4.38
C VAL A 172 10.89 15.25 4.84
#